data_AF-A0AAU1C2Y2-F1
#
_entry.id   AF-A0AAU1C2Y2-F1
#
_cell.length_a   1.000
_cell.length_b   1.000
_cell.length_c   1.000
_cell.angle_alpha   90.00
_cell.angle_beta   90.00
_cell.angle_gamma   90.00
#
_symmetry.space_group_name_H-M   'P 1'
#
loop_
_entity.id
_entity.type
_entity.pdbx_description
1 polymer ?
#
loop_
_entity_poly.entity_id
_entity_poly.type
_entity_poly.pdbx_seq_one_letter_code
_entity_poly.pdbx_strand_id
1 'polypeptide(L)'
;MGLDLTLCMADWGRLREIPVEDRIRALDEAIWPTGLGYDDYSALGLAEGWVWPSGQDPAWCAEYRFFCTNGSYEPQSRAGDGWDDMRTLVDIPLRETMDRFLSGLIWNEDPANDPALTGAGGFFPPATDPRRPRLLLVCPPEAAPGKARAWERAAPRLEQLRRPFTAECEGWAGRPNTFEEFTTLLHEWGDVVTETARRGWGLVGLP
;
A
#
# COMPACT_ATOMS: atom_id res chain seq x y z
N MET A 1 -16.36 13.03 -0.84
CA MET A 1 -15.97 12.09 0.23
C MET A 1 -14.73 11.41 -0.28
N GLY A 2 -13.62 11.51 0.47
CA GLY A 2 -12.40 10.77 0.17
C GLY A 2 -12.61 9.28 0.44
N LEU A 3 -11.76 8.47 -0.16
CA LEU A 3 -11.66 7.05 0.13
C LEU A 3 -10.61 6.86 1.23
N ASP A 4 -10.87 5.95 2.16
CA ASP A 4 -9.90 5.55 3.16
C ASP A 4 -9.09 4.35 2.63
N LEU A 5 -7.94 4.09 3.24
CA LEU A 5 -7.08 2.96 2.95
C LEU A 5 -6.71 2.27 4.25
N THR A 6 -7.27 1.07 4.46
CA THR A 6 -6.77 0.12 5.45
C THR A 6 -5.78 -0.82 4.77
N LEU A 7 -4.50 -0.66 5.08
CA LEU A 7 -3.43 -1.50 4.54
C LEU A 7 -3.16 -2.67 5.48
N CYS A 8 -3.25 -3.88 4.97
CA CYS A 8 -3.02 -5.10 5.72
C CYS A 8 -1.90 -5.93 5.09
N MET A 9 -1.04 -6.49 5.93
CA MET A 9 -0.18 -7.61 5.56
C MET A 9 -0.82 -8.90 6.07
N ALA A 10 -0.81 -9.97 5.27
CA ALA A 10 -1.41 -11.24 5.66
C ALA A 10 -0.64 -12.46 5.15
N ASP A 11 -0.73 -13.56 5.89
CA ASP A 11 -0.25 -14.87 5.49
C ASP A 11 -1.14 -15.44 4.37
N TRP A 12 -0.61 -15.51 3.16
CA TRP A 12 -1.31 -16.08 2.00
C TRP A 12 -1.63 -17.57 2.19
N GLY A 13 -0.80 -18.32 2.91
CA GLY A 13 -1.08 -19.71 3.28
C GLY A 13 -2.37 -19.81 4.08
N ARG A 14 -2.52 -18.96 5.10
CA ARG A 14 -3.75 -18.89 5.91
C ARG A 14 -4.96 -18.45 5.10
N LEU A 15 -4.82 -17.43 4.26
CA LEU A 15 -5.92 -16.96 3.41
C LEU A 15 -6.39 -18.02 2.40
N ARG A 16 -5.51 -18.91 1.93
CA ARG A 16 -5.89 -20.00 1.01
C ARG A 16 -6.87 -20.99 1.63
N GLU A 17 -6.84 -21.17 2.95
CA GLU A 17 -7.76 -22.04 3.68
C GLU A 17 -9.19 -21.48 3.75
N ILE A 18 -9.34 -20.18 3.50
CA ILE A 18 -10.62 -19.47 3.53
C ILE A 18 -11.20 -19.45 2.10
N PRO A 19 -12.52 -19.68 1.92
CA PRO A 19 -13.18 -19.53 0.63
C PRO A 19 -12.92 -18.15 0.02
N VAL A 20 -12.73 -18.09 -1.30
CA VAL A 20 -12.36 -16.85 -2.02
C VAL A 20 -13.29 -15.68 -1.65
N GLU A 21 -14.60 -15.95 -1.61
CA GLU A 21 -15.65 -14.95 -1.30
C GLU A 21 -15.55 -14.39 0.13
N ASP A 22 -14.95 -15.13 1.06
CA ASP A 22 -14.87 -14.79 2.47
C ASP A 22 -13.53 -14.14 2.87
N ARG A 23 -12.52 -14.15 2.00
CA ARG A 23 -11.15 -13.68 2.34
C ARG A 23 -11.10 -12.21 2.73
N ILE A 24 -11.82 -11.34 2.02
CA ILE A 24 -11.88 -9.90 2.34
C ILE A 24 -12.55 -9.70 3.70
N ARG A 25 -13.70 -10.35 3.92
CA ARG A 25 -14.42 -10.28 5.20
C ARG A 25 -13.58 -10.80 6.37
N ALA A 26 -12.85 -11.90 6.17
CA ALA A 26 -12.00 -12.46 7.20
C ALA A 26 -10.83 -11.53 7.58
N LEU A 27 -10.27 -10.78 6.62
CA LEU A 27 -9.28 -9.74 6.89
C LEU A 27 -9.91 -8.57 7.66
N ASP A 28 -11.07 -8.11 7.21
CA ASP A 28 -11.79 -7.01 7.87
C ASP A 28 -12.13 -7.35 9.33
N GLU A 29 -12.74 -8.51 9.58
CA GLU A 29 -13.06 -9.00 10.94
C GLU A 29 -11.82 -9.22 11.82
N ALA A 30 -10.68 -9.55 11.20
CA ALA A 30 -9.42 -9.73 11.92
C ALA A 30 -8.81 -8.42 12.39
N ILE A 31 -8.89 -7.37 11.58
CA ILE A 31 -8.36 -6.03 11.87
C ILE A 31 -9.35 -5.20 12.70
N TRP A 32 -10.65 -5.43 12.48
CA TRP A 32 -11.77 -4.77 13.12
C TRP A 32 -12.73 -5.81 13.76
N PRO A 33 -12.34 -6.46 14.88
CA PRO A 33 -13.20 -7.45 15.54
C PRO A 33 -14.53 -6.84 15.98
N THR A 34 -15.63 -7.48 15.59
CA THR A 34 -16.98 -7.04 15.97
C THR A 34 -17.15 -7.24 17.48
N GLY A 35 -17.24 -6.14 18.24
CA GLY A 35 -17.43 -6.18 19.70
C GLY A 35 -16.52 -5.26 20.50
N LEU A 36 -15.48 -4.68 19.88
CA LEU A 36 -14.70 -3.61 20.48
C LEU A 36 -15.45 -2.28 20.30
N GLY A 37 -15.71 -1.57 21.40
CA GLY A 37 -16.27 -0.23 21.34
C GLY A 37 -15.27 0.77 20.74
N TYR A 38 -15.76 1.92 20.26
CA TYR A 38 -14.91 3.02 19.76
C TYR A 38 -13.84 3.45 20.80
N ASP A 39 -14.14 3.29 22.09
CA ASP A 39 -13.24 3.55 23.21
C ASP A 39 -12.13 2.49 23.36
N ASP A 40 -12.40 1.21 23.08
CA ASP A 40 -11.38 0.15 23.09
C ASP A 40 -10.38 0.34 21.93
N TYR A 41 -10.85 0.86 20.80
CA TYR A 41 -10.02 1.19 19.65
C TYR A 41 -9.10 2.39 19.92
N SER A 42 -9.60 3.37 20.66
CA SER A 42 -8.81 4.51 21.15
C SER A 42 -7.77 4.09 22.19
N ALA A 43 -8.06 3.04 22.98
CA ALA A 43 -7.18 2.48 23.99
C ALA A 43 -6.10 1.52 23.44
N LEU A 44 -6.33 0.89 22.27
CA LEU A 44 -5.32 0.13 21.51
C LEU A 44 -4.21 1.01 20.91
N GLY A 45 -4.34 2.33 21.09
CA GLY A 45 -3.28 3.29 20.89
C GLY A 45 -3.28 3.85 19.48
N LEU A 46 -2.92 5.13 19.42
CA LEU A 46 -2.36 5.86 18.27
C LEU A 46 -1.04 5.22 17.79
N ALA A 47 -0.89 3.90 17.88
CA ALA A 47 0.30 3.18 17.51
C ALA A 47 0.46 3.28 15.98
N GLU A 48 1.40 4.12 15.58
CA GLU A 48 1.85 4.30 14.20
C GLU A 48 2.64 3.07 13.74
N GLY A 49 2.56 2.75 12.44
CA GLY A 49 3.21 1.58 11.85
C GLY A 49 2.42 0.28 11.99
N TRP A 50 3.10 -0.83 12.26
CA TRP A 50 2.47 -2.16 12.28
C TRP A 50 1.69 -2.43 13.57
N VAL A 51 0.37 -2.60 13.42
CA VAL A 51 -0.55 -2.97 14.49
C VAL A 51 -0.99 -4.42 14.31
N TRP A 52 -0.76 -5.21 15.36
CA TRP A 52 -1.03 -6.64 15.39
C TRP A 52 -2.35 -6.88 16.13
N PRO A 53 -3.36 -7.50 15.49
CA PRO A 53 -4.61 -7.84 16.17
C PRO A 53 -4.37 -8.72 17.40
N SER A 54 -5.01 -8.39 18.51
CA SER A 54 -4.93 -9.17 19.74
C SER A 54 -5.77 -10.45 19.62
N GLY A 55 -5.34 -11.52 20.30
CA GLY A 55 -6.08 -12.79 20.34
C GLY A 55 -5.90 -13.70 19.12
N GLN A 56 -5.03 -13.34 18.17
CA GLN A 56 -4.62 -14.22 17.07
C GLN A 56 -3.31 -14.92 17.41
N ASP A 57 -3.38 -16.18 17.85
CA ASP A 57 -2.21 -17.05 18.04
C ASP A 57 -2.32 -18.32 17.18
N PRO A 58 -1.48 -18.50 16.14
CA PRO A 58 -0.48 -17.54 15.66
C PRO A 58 -1.10 -16.35 14.91
N ALA A 59 -0.47 -15.18 15.02
CA ALA A 59 -0.88 -14.00 14.26
C ALA A 59 -0.69 -14.26 12.76
N TRP A 60 -1.71 -13.95 11.96
CA TRP A 60 -1.72 -14.23 10.51
C TRP A 60 -1.95 -12.98 9.67
N CYS A 61 -2.26 -11.84 10.29
CA CYS A 61 -2.32 -10.54 9.62
C CYS A 61 -1.91 -9.39 10.55
N ALA A 62 -1.63 -8.24 9.97
CA ALA A 62 -1.38 -6.97 10.66
C ALA A 62 -1.83 -5.78 9.81
N GLU A 63 -2.28 -4.72 10.47
CA GLU A 63 -2.59 -3.43 9.85
C GLU A 63 -1.32 -2.56 9.83
N TYR A 64 -1.10 -1.82 8.76
CA TYR A 64 -0.14 -0.71 8.76
C TYR A 64 -0.89 0.62 8.81
N ARG A 65 -0.60 1.43 9.83
CA ARG A 65 -1.16 2.76 9.99
C ARG A 65 -0.18 3.81 9.52
N PHE A 66 -0.48 4.39 8.35
CA PHE A 66 0.31 5.46 7.76
C PHE A 66 0.29 6.71 8.63
N PHE A 67 1.47 7.24 8.92
CA PHE A 67 1.62 8.45 9.73
C PHE A 67 1.34 9.70 8.91
N CYS A 68 1.74 9.75 7.64
CA CYS A 68 1.59 10.97 6.84
C CYS A 68 0.21 11.10 6.16
N THR A 69 -0.59 10.04 6.10
CA THR A 69 -1.89 10.05 5.39
C THR A 69 -3.11 9.99 6.30
N ASN A 70 -2.94 9.66 7.59
CA ASN A 70 -4.03 9.44 8.54
C ASN A 70 -5.13 8.50 7.99
N GLY A 71 -4.74 7.46 7.26
CA GLY A 71 -5.66 6.49 6.66
C GLY A 71 -6.34 6.95 5.38
N SER A 72 -6.13 8.18 4.90
CA SER A 72 -6.68 8.60 3.61
C SER A 72 -5.97 7.93 2.44
N TYR A 73 -6.73 7.50 1.43
CA TYR A 73 -6.18 7.01 0.15
C TYR A 73 -5.71 8.16 -0.76
N GLU A 74 -6.22 9.38 -0.58
CA GLU A 74 -5.93 10.50 -1.48
C GLU A 74 -4.42 10.80 -1.62
N PRO A 75 -3.62 10.86 -0.54
CA PRO A 75 -2.17 11.05 -0.66
C PRO A 75 -1.47 9.94 -1.47
N GLN A 76 -1.97 8.71 -1.40
CA GLN A 76 -1.44 7.56 -2.16
C GLN A 76 -1.64 7.77 -3.67
N SER A 77 -2.88 8.11 -4.04
CA SER A 77 -3.23 8.42 -5.44
C SER A 77 -2.43 9.58 -5.99
N ARG A 78 -2.31 10.68 -5.22
CA ARG A 78 -1.54 11.86 -5.65
C ARG A 78 -0.06 11.55 -5.81
N ALA A 79 0.52 10.72 -4.94
CA ALA A 79 1.89 10.27 -5.06
C ALA A 79 2.12 9.39 -6.30
N GLY A 80 1.15 8.53 -6.64
CA GLY A 80 1.15 7.76 -7.88
C GLY A 80 1.14 8.67 -9.12
N ASP A 81 0.22 9.63 -9.18
CA ASP A 81 0.13 10.58 -10.29
C ASP A 81 1.39 11.45 -10.40
N GLY A 82 1.90 11.92 -9.26
CA GLY A 82 3.14 12.70 -9.22
C GLY A 82 4.35 11.91 -9.71
N TRP A 83 4.42 10.61 -9.41
CA TRP A 83 5.44 9.74 -10.00
C TRP A 83 5.29 9.65 -11.51
N ASP A 84 4.08 9.44 -12.01
CA ASP A 84 3.83 9.28 -13.44
C ASP A 84 4.29 10.49 -14.27
N ASP A 85 4.02 11.69 -13.77
CA ASP A 85 4.46 12.92 -14.44
C ASP A 85 5.98 13.08 -14.43
N MET A 86 6.61 12.94 -13.25
CA MET A 86 8.03 13.24 -13.09
C MET A 86 8.97 12.14 -13.61
N ARG A 87 8.49 10.89 -13.76
CA ARG A 87 9.34 9.73 -14.11
C ARG A 87 10.12 9.91 -15.40
N THR A 88 9.61 10.70 -16.35
CA THR A 88 10.27 10.94 -17.65
C THR A 88 11.54 11.80 -17.53
N LEU A 89 11.64 12.60 -16.48
CA LEU A 89 12.78 13.47 -16.17
C LEU A 89 13.85 12.79 -15.30
N VAL A 90 13.55 11.60 -14.78
CA VAL A 90 14.42 10.82 -13.90
C VAL A 90 15.36 9.97 -14.75
N ASP A 91 16.61 9.80 -14.29
CA ASP A 91 17.57 8.94 -14.97
C ASP A 91 17.07 7.49 -15.04
N ILE A 92 17.29 6.83 -16.17
CA ILE A 92 16.74 5.51 -16.48
C ILE A 92 16.98 4.49 -15.33
N PRO A 93 18.19 4.38 -14.74
CA PRO A 93 18.42 3.42 -13.65
C PRO A 93 17.59 3.68 -12.40
N LEU A 94 17.39 4.95 -12.00
CA LEU A 94 16.54 5.27 -10.85
C LEU A 94 15.07 5.07 -11.21
N ARG A 95 14.66 5.48 -12.41
CA ARG A 95 13.29 5.31 -12.90
C ARG A 95 12.85 3.86 -12.87
N GLU A 96 13.63 2.95 -13.45
CA GLU A 96 13.32 1.51 -13.45
C GLU A 96 13.28 0.92 -12.04
N THR A 97 14.10 1.44 -11.13
CA THR A 97 14.10 1.01 -9.74
C THR A 97 12.83 1.48 -9.03
N MET A 98 12.45 2.75 -9.20
CA MET A 98 11.23 3.33 -8.65
C MET A 98 9.97 2.67 -9.23
N ASP A 99 9.93 2.41 -10.52
CA ASP A 99 8.81 1.71 -11.18
C ASP A 99 8.57 0.35 -10.55
N ARG A 100 9.64 -0.42 -10.34
CA ARG A 100 9.55 -1.74 -9.69
C ARG A 100 9.06 -1.65 -8.25
N PHE A 101 9.51 -0.63 -7.52
CA PHE A 101 9.08 -0.38 -6.15
C PHE A 101 7.59 -0.05 -6.10
N LEU A 102 7.16 0.97 -6.86
CA LEU A 102 5.82 1.56 -6.79
C LEU A 102 4.72 0.76 -7.53
N SER A 103 5.08 -0.05 -8.52
CA SER A 103 4.13 -0.82 -9.34
C SER A 103 3.19 -1.67 -8.46
N GLY A 104 1.87 -1.51 -8.56
CA GLY A 104 0.91 -2.25 -7.75
C GLY A 104 0.91 -1.87 -6.26
N LEU A 105 1.61 -0.79 -5.88
CA LEU A 105 1.51 -0.16 -4.57
C LEU A 105 0.64 1.10 -4.63
N ILE A 106 1.12 2.09 -5.37
CA ILE A 106 0.43 3.39 -5.55
C ILE A 106 0.43 3.85 -7.00
N TRP A 107 1.15 3.15 -7.86
CA TRP A 107 1.27 3.44 -9.29
C TRP A 107 1.26 2.13 -10.08
N ASN A 108 0.78 2.16 -11.31
CA ASN A 108 0.86 1.05 -12.26
C ASN A 108 1.13 1.63 -13.64
N GLU A 109 2.05 1.01 -14.40
CA GLU A 109 2.33 1.43 -15.78
C GLU A 109 1.10 1.26 -16.68
N ASP A 110 0.35 0.17 -16.46
CA ASP A 110 -0.93 -0.07 -17.10
C ASP A 110 -2.00 -0.32 -16.03
N PRO A 111 -2.90 0.63 -15.79
CA PRO A 111 -4.01 0.47 -14.84
C PRO A 111 -4.92 -0.71 -15.16
N ALA A 112 -4.99 -1.18 -16.42
CA ALA A 112 -5.79 -2.35 -16.78
C ALA A 112 -5.22 -3.65 -16.23
N ASN A 113 -3.92 -3.68 -15.92
CA ASN A 113 -3.23 -4.83 -15.34
C ASN A 113 -3.15 -4.77 -13.80
N ASP A 114 -3.90 -3.88 -13.16
CA ASP A 114 -3.92 -3.76 -11.71
C ASP A 114 -4.39 -5.09 -11.06
N PRO A 115 -3.55 -5.72 -10.21
CA PRO A 115 -3.92 -6.92 -9.48
C PRO A 115 -5.19 -6.75 -8.64
N ALA A 116 -5.48 -5.56 -8.11
CA ALA A 116 -6.69 -5.30 -7.33
C ALA A 116 -7.97 -5.47 -8.18
N LEU A 117 -7.93 -5.09 -9.47
CA LEU A 117 -9.06 -5.23 -10.38
C LEU A 117 -9.33 -6.70 -10.74
N THR A 118 -8.27 -7.49 -10.89
CA THR A 118 -8.36 -8.93 -11.25
C THR A 118 -8.51 -9.84 -10.03
N GLY A 119 -8.57 -9.29 -8.81
CA GLY A 119 -8.55 -10.08 -7.57
C GLY A 119 -7.27 -10.91 -7.43
N ALA A 120 -6.14 -10.39 -7.91
CA ALA A 120 -4.84 -11.06 -7.96
C ALA A 120 -4.93 -12.47 -8.58
N GLY A 121 -5.50 -12.55 -9.79
CA GLY A 121 -5.64 -13.82 -10.51
C GLY A 121 -6.65 -14.77 -9.86
N GLY A 122 -7.70 -14.24 -9.24
CA GLY A 122 -8.73 -15.02 -8.55
C GLY A 122 -8.39 -15.44 -7.11
N PHE A 123 -7.31 -14.88 -6.53
CA PHE A 123 -7.03 -15.06 -5.11
C PHE A 123 -8.06 -14.33 -4.23
N PHE A 124 -8.58 -13.21 -4.69
CA PHE A 124 -9.71 -12.52 -4.11
C PHE A 124 -10.86 -12.46 -5.12
N PRO A 125 -12.09 -12.17 -4.66
CA PRO A 125 -13.21 -11.93 -5.55
C PRO A 125 -12.87 -10.78 -6.51
N PRO A 126 -13.12 -10.92 -7.82
CA PRO A 126 -12.90 -9.83 -8.75
C PRO A 126 -13.80 -8.64 -8.41
N ALA A 127 -13.38 -7.43 -8.77
CA ALA A 127 -14.20 -6.24 -8.58
C ALA A 127 -15.51 -6.39 -9.38
N THR A 128 -16.65 -6.35 -8.69
CA THR A 128 -17.98 -6.40 -9.33
C THR A 128 -18.40 -5.04 -9.89
N ASP A 129 -17.93 -3.95 -9.28
CA ASP A 129 -18.06 -2.57 -9.78
C ASP A 129 -16.71 -1.84 -9.60
N PRO A 130 -16.02 -1.49 -10.70
CA PRO A 130 -14.77 -0.73 -10.63
C PRO A 130 -14.89 0.63 -9.94
N ARG A 131 -16.11 1.20 -9.83
CA ARG A 131 -16.34 2.47 -9.11
C ARG A 131 -16.44 2.29 -7.60
N ARG A 132 -16.57 1.05 -7.13
CA ARG A 132 -16.65 0.67 -5.72
C ARG A 132 -15.74 -0.55 -5.50
N PRO A 133 -14.43 -0.36 -5.69
CA PRO A 133 -13.49 -1.45 -5.53
C PRO A 133 -13.57 -1.98 -4.10
N ARG A 134 -13.58 -3.31 -3.94
CA ARG A 134 -13.43 -3.96 -2.61
C ARG A 134 -11.96 -4.11 -2.20
N LEU A 135 -11.07 -3.85 -3.15
CA LEU A 135 -9.62 -3.92 -3.02
C LEU A 135 -9.03 -2.69 -3.72
N LEU A 136 -8.24 -1.91 -2.98
CA LEU A 136 -7.47 -0.80 -3.54
C LEU A 136 -6.08 -1.23 -3.99
N LEU A 137 -5.58 -2.34 -3.42
CA LEU A 137 -4.25 -2.84 -3.67
C LEU A 137 -4.17 -4.33 -3.36
N VAL A 138 -3.42 -5.07 -4.19
CA VAL A 138 -2.94 -6.41 -3.83
C VAL A 138 -1.50 -6.58 -4.28
N CYS A 139 -0.60 -6.88 -3.34
CA CYS A 139 0.76 -7.30 -3.62
C CYS A 139 0.97 -8.73 -3.10
N PRO A 140 1.05 -9.75 -3.97
CA PRO A 140 1.32 -11.11 -3.55
C PRO A 140 2.70 -11.24 -2.87
N PRO A 141 2.90 -12.25 -2.00
CA PRO A 141 4.16 -12.41 -1.25
C PRO A 141 5.40 -12.55 -2.13
N GLU A 142 5.26 -13.21 -3.28
CA GLU A 142 6.29 -13.39 -4.30
C GLU A 142 6.79 -12.08 -4.91
N ALA A 143 5.98 -11.02 -4.90
CA ALA A 143 6.37 -9.71 -5.41
C ALA A 143 7.13 -8.87 -4.35
N ALA A 144 6.88 -9.09 -3.06
CA ALA A 144 7.41 -8.26 -1.97
C ALA A 144 8.96 -8.23 -1.92
N PRO A 145 9.71 -9.34 -2.07
CA PRO A 145 11.17 -9.30 -2.09
C PRO A 145 11.75 -8.45 -3.23
N GLY A 146 11.12 -8.47 -4.40
CA GLY A 146 11.52 -7.65 -5.54
C GLY A 146 11.37 -6.16 -5.25
N LYS A 147 10.31 -5.79 -4.52
CA LYS A 147 10.01 -4.42 -4.08
C LYS A 147 10.95 -3.95 -2.99
N ALA A 148 11.18 -4.75 -1.96
CA ALA A 148 12.13 -4.44 -0.90
C ALA A 148 13.54 -4.16 -1.45
N ARG A 149 14.02 -5.01 -2.37
CA ARG A 149 15.31 -4.79 -3.06
C ARG A 149 15.32 -3.54 -3.94
N ALA A 150 14.18 -3.17 -4.53
CA ALA A 150 14.07 -1.95 -5.31
C ALA A 150 14.14 -0.73 -4.40
N TRP A 151 13.41 -0.76 -3.28
CA TRP A 151 13.46 0.24 -2.23
C TRP A 151 14.88 0.46 -1.69
N GLU A 152 15.60 -0.61 -1.33
CA GLU A 152 17.00 -0.54 -0.86
C GLU A 152 17.93 0.23 -1.81
N ARG A 153 17.68 0.14 -3.13
CA ARG A 153 18.45 0.86 -4.16
C ARG A 153 17.95 2.29 -4.40
N ALA A 154 16.65 2.52 -4.25
CA ALA A 154 16.01 3.80 -4.49
C ALA A 154 16.18 4.78 -3.31
N ALA A 155 16.04 4.29 -2.07
CA ALA A 155 16.02 5.12 -0.87
C ALA A 155 17.23 6.08 -0.75
N PRO A 156 18.49 5.65 -0.98
CA PRO A 156 19.64 6.55 -0.91
C PRO A 156 19.68 7.62 -2.02
N ARG A 157 18.82 7.47 -3.03
CA ARG A 157 18.79 8.30 -4.24
C ARG A 157 17.56 9.20 -4.32
N LEU A 158 16.66 9.18 -3.33
CA LEU A 158 15.41 9.94 -3.37
C LEU A 158 15.64 11.43 -3.61
N GLU A 159 16.68 12.02 -3.03
CA GLU A 159 16.99 13.44 -3.21
C GLU A 159 17.23 13.82 -4.69
N GLN A 160 17.60 12.87 -5.55
CA GLN A 160 17.71 13.10 -7.00
C GLN A 160 16.36 13.41 -7.66
N LEU A 161 15.25 13.02 -7.02
CA LEU A 161 13.88 13.30 -7.47
C LEU A 161 13.43 14.73 -7.17
N ARG A 162 14.14 15.50 -6.34
CA ARG A 162 13.70 16.86 -5.94
C ARG A 162 13.52 17.78 -7.14
N ARG A 163 14.47 17.75 -8.09
CA ARG A 163 14.38 18.59 -9.31
C ARG A 163 13.19 18.18 -10.21
N PRO A 164 13.04 16.90 -10.59
CA PRO A 164 11.83 16.43 -11.27
C PRO A 164 10.52 16.79 -10.55
N PHE A 165 10.49 16.61 -9.22
CA PHE A 165 9.31 16.93 -8.41
C PHE A 165 8.94 18.41 -8.48
N THR A 166 9.90 19.32 -8.31
CA THR A 166 9.64 20.76 -8.44
C THR A 166 9.16 21.14 -9.84
N ALA A 167 9.64 20.44 -10.88
CA ALA A 167 9.23 20.72 -12.25
C ALA A 167 7.77 20.31 -12.54
N GLU A 168 7.33 19.16 -12.04
CA GLU A 168 6.06 18.53 -12.46
C GLU A 168 4.97 18.49 -11.38
N CYS A 169 5.33 18.62 -10.09
CA CYS A 169 4.38 18.48 -8.98
C CYS A 169 4.11 19.79 -8.22
N GLU A 170 5.13 20.63 -8.04
CA GLU A 170 5.05 21.77 -7.12
C GLU A 170 4.04 22.83 -7.60
N GLY A 171 2.99 23.05 -6.80
CA GLY A 171 1.92 24.00 -7.13
C GLY A 171 0.80 23.45 -8.01
N TRP A 172 0.84 22.16 -8.37
CA TRP A 172 -0.17 21.52 -9.21
C TRP A 172 -1.25 20.84 -8.36
N ALA A 173 -2.52 21.17 -8.63
CA ALA A 173 -3.64 20.52 -7.96
C ALA A 173 -3.69 19.03 -8.32
N GLY A 174 -3.92 18.17 -7.32
CA GLY A 174 -3.91 16.72 -7.50
C GLY A 174 -2.51 16.08 -7.48
N ARG A 175 -1.49 16.82 -7.03
CA ARG A 175 -0.13 16.31 -6.79
C ARG A 175 0.21 16.35 -5.30
N PRO A 176 1.30 15.68 -4.86
CA PRO A 176 1.78 15.84 -3.49
C PRO A 176 2.15 17.31 -3.26
N ASN A 177 1.81 17.86 -2.09
CA ASN A 177 1.96 19.31 -1.87
C ASN A 177 3.43 19.70 -1.72
N THR A 178 4.22 18.82 -1.11
CA THR A 178 5.66 19.02 -0.88
C THR A 178 6.45 17.77 -1.20
N PHE A 179 7.73 17.95 -1.50
CA PHE A 179 8.65 16.84 -1.73
C PHE A 179 8.88 16.03 -0.44
N GLU A 180 8.87 16.70 0.70
CA GLU A 180 9.02 16.10 2.03
C GLU A 180 7.83 15.16 2.35
N GLU A 181 6.60 15.57 2.06
CA GLU A 181 5.42 14.70 2.19
C GLU A 181 5.52 13.48 1.27
N PHE A 182 5.89 13.70 0.01
CA PHE A 182 6.05 12.61 -0.96
C PHE A 182 7.11 11.60 -0.50
N THR A 183 8.31 12.05 -0.14
CA THR A 183 9.39 11.18 0.32
C THR A 183 9.08 10.49 1.64
N THR A 184 8.38 11.17 2.57
CA THR A 184 7.92 10.55 3.82
C THR A 184 7.02 9.35 3.51
N LEU A 185 6.04 9.53 2.62
CA LEU A 185 5.16 8.44 2.19
C LEU A 185 5.94 7.29 1.53
N LEU A 186 6.95 7.60 0.71
CA LEU A 186 7.81 6.56 0.12
C LEU A 186 8.59 5.78 1.17
N HIS A 187 9.06 6.44 2.23
CA HIS A 187 9.72 5.77 3.35
C HIS A 187 8.77 4.81 4.07
N GLU A 188 7.51 5.20 4.30
CA GLU A 188 6.50 4.31 4.88
C GLU A 188 6.27 3.07 4.03
N TRP A 189 6.11 3.25 2.71
CA TRP A 189 6.00 2.12 1.78
C TRP A 189 7.25 1.24 1.79
N GLY A 190 8.42 1.85 1.97
CA GLY A 190 9.69 1.17 2.17
C GLY A 190 9.66 0.23 3.38
N ASP A 191 9.21 0.73 4.52
CA ASP A 191 9.06 -0.05 5.76
C ASP A 191 8.03 -1.17 5.58
N VAL A 192 6.91 -0.85 4.92
CA VAL A 192 5.84 -1.80 4.59
C VAL A 192 6.38 -2.98 3.78
N VAL A 193 7.04 -2.73 2.64
CA VAL A 193 7.50 -3.82 1.77
C VAL A 193 8.66 -4.59 2.37
N THR A 194 9.48 -3.95 3.20
CA THR A 194 10.61 -4.59 3.88
C THR A 194 10.11 -5.60 4.90
N GLU A 195 9.16 -5.21 5.77
CA GLU A 195 8.57 -6.12 6.76
C GLU A 195 7.76 -7.24 6.09
N THR A 196 7.02 -6.90 5.03
CA THR A 196 6.28 -7.86 4.21
C THR A 196 7.19 -8.93 3.63
N ALA A 197 8.30 -8.51 3.00
CA ALA A 197 9.28 -9.43 2.44
C ALA A 197 9.94 -10.29 3.53
N ARG A 198 10.23 -9.71 4.71
CA ARG A 198 10.84 -10.43 5.84
C ARG A 198 9.96 -11.57 6.35
N ARG A 199 8.64 -11.39 6.34
CA ARG A 199 7.66 -12.42 6.76
C ARG A 199 7.28 -13.39 5.66
N GLY A 200 7.52 -13.06 4.40
CA GLY A 200 7.04 -13.85 3.26
C GLY A 200 5.52 -13.79 3.12
N TRP A 201 4.91 -12.67 3.53
CA TRP A 201 3.48 -12.42 3.51
C TRP A 201 3.11 -11.50 2.34
N GLY A 202 1.81 -11.37 2.03
CA GLY A 202 1.32 -10.46 0.99
C GLY A 202 0.66 -9.21 1.58
N LEU A 203 0.46 -8.18 0.76
CA LEU A 203 -0.25 -6.94 1.11
C LEU A 203 -1.63 -6.87 0.45
N VAL A 204 -2.58 -6.29 1.17
CA VAL A 204 -3.94 -6.03 0.75
C VAL A 204 -4.34 -4.63 1.21
N GLY A 205 -4.79 -3.78 0.29
CA GLY A 205 -5.41 -2.50 0.62
C GLY A 205 -6.92 -2.59 0.52
N LEU A 206 -7.62 -2.24 1.59
CA LEU A 206 -9.07 -2.21 1.69
C LEU A 206 -9.59 -0.76 1.76
N PRO A 207 -10.75 -0.46 1.16
CA PRO A 207 -11.38 0.86 1.19
C PRO A 207 -12.12 1.19 2.50
#